data_AF-A0A531L6X6-F1
#
_entry.id   AF-A0A531L6X6-F1
#
_cell.length_a   1.000
_cell.length_b   1.000
_cell.length_c   1.000
_cell.angle_alpha   90.00
_cell.angle_beta   90.00
_cell.angle_gamma   90.00
#
_symmetry.space_group_name_H-M   'P 1'
#
loop_
_entity.id
_entity.type
_entity.pdbx_description
1 polymer ?
#
loop_
_entity_poly.entity_id
_entity_poly.type
_entity_poly.pdbx_seq_one_letter_code
_entity_poly.pdbx_strand_id
1 'polypeptide(L)'
;RPPRYTGLELEGALRGMRLGVPRMYIGRDTEADVPIQTRASVLELWQQAAADLRRLGADVVEVDFPVVSNYERDRRGTKNMVDRGLIPKGFAEREIWDLCVFAWDDFLRANADPAIPDLASVDGAKIFPQPPGTLPDRYEDSFDVAEYVERAKRGVTPFLAIPELEAGLKGLEATRRIDFEDWLDAQRLDVVVFPAVADVGPADADVNEASAALAWRNGTWVANGNLVWRHLGIPTVTVPMGTMADIGVPVGLTFAGKAYADTKLLRLAGDFERSGQRRSRPPRTPELPDDVFFARPAADQPGESSPLTLALAAETRHAGDQDEISIMLDVDGEAGTETHVKVHVNGEPVTMRGLCTESDW
;
A
#
# COMPACT_ATOMS: atom_id res chain seq x y z
N ARG A 1 14.57 18.62 4.61
CA ARG A 1 13.36 18.03 5.23
C ARG A 1 12.79 19.04 6.22
N PRO A 2 11.46 19.15 6.37
CA PRO A 2 10.85 20.03 7.37
C PRO A 2 11.19 19.55 8.79
N PRO A 3 11.21 20.44 9.79
CA PRO A 3 11.43 20.05 11.18
C PRO A 3 10.28 19.18 11.73
N ARG A 4 9.04 19.38 11.25
CA ARG A 4 7.86 18.54 11.54
C ARG A 4 6.93 18.50 10.34
N TYR A 5 6.44 17.31 9.98
CA TYR A 5 5.49 17.14 8.87
C TYR A 5 4.09 17.68 9.18
N THR A 6 3.67 17.68 10.45
CA THR A 6 2.37 18.22 10.88
C THR A 6 2.25 19.74 10.72
N GLY A 7 3.38 20.45 10.54
CA GLY A 7 3.42 21.90 10.32
C GLY A 7 3.52 22.30 8.85
N LEU A 8 3.30 21.38 7.90
CA LEU A 8 3.36 21.72 6.48
C LEU A 8 2.18 22.62 6.08
N GLU A 9 2.49 23.73 5.43
CA GLU A 9 1.49 24.56 4.76
C GLU A 9 1.02 23.88 3.47
N LEU A 10 -0.20 23.34 3.53
CA LEU A 10 -0.84 22.60 2.44
C LEU A 10 -1.61 23.54 1.50
N GLU A 11 -2.33 24.52 2.05
CA GLU A 11 -3.25 25.36 1.29
C GLU A 11 -2.55 26.15 0.17
N GLY A 12 -3.08 26.05 -1.04
CA GLY A 12 -2.61 26.77 -2.21
C GLY A 12 -1.34 26.20 -2.85
N ALA A 13 -0.84 25.05 -2.37
CA ALA A 13 0.33 24.39 -2.95
C ALA A 13 0.15 24.00 -4.43
N LEU A 14 -1.08 23.77 -4.89
CA LEU A 14 -1.39 23.41 -6.28
C LEU A 14 -1.40 24.62 -7.23
N ARG A 15 -1.44 25.85 -6.71
CA ARG A 15 -1.55 27.05 -7.55
C ARG A 15 -0.32 27.21 -8.43
N GLY A 16 -0.55 27.29 -9.74
CA GLY A 16 0.49 27.44 -10.76
C GLY A 16 1.29 26.17 -11.04
N MET A 17 0.91 25.02 -10.47
CA MET A 17 1.55 23.75 -10.76
C MET A 17 1.08 23.18 -12.10
N ARG A 18 1.98 22.54 -12.84
CA ARG A 18 1.64 21.83 -14.07
C ARG A 18 1.72 20.33 -13.85
N LEU A 19 0.56 19.67 -13.90
CA LEU A 19 0.37 18.26 -13.56
C LEU A 19 0.20 17.45 -14.84
N GLY A 20 1.02 16.42 -15.03
CA GLY A 20 0.85 15.47 -16.12
C GLY A 20 -0.15 14.38 -15.73
N VAL A 21 -1.08 14.04 -16.61
CA VAL A 21 -1.89 12.82 -16.49
C VAL A 21 -1.55 11.82 -17.61
N PRO A 22 -1.07 10.61 -17.28
CA PRO A 22 -0.81 9.56 -18.25
C PRO A 22 -2.09 9.15 -18.97
N ARG A 23 -2.11 9.28 -20.30
CA ARG A 23 -3.25 8.88 -21.13
C ARG A 23 -3.67 7.42 -20.91
N MET A 24 -2.70 6.55 -20.62
CA MET A 24 -2.90 5.12 -20.37
C MET A 24 -3.80 4.81 -19.17
N TYR A 25 -3.90 5.70 -18.18
CA TYR A 25 -4.72 5.44 -16.98
C TYR A 25 -6.11 6.06 -17.04
N ILE A 26 -6.41 6.83 -18.08
CA ILE A 26 -7.67 7.57 -18.22
C ILE A 26 -8.43 7.21 -19.51
N GLY A 27 -8.12 6.05 -20.10
CA GLY A 27 -8.79 5.54 -21.29
C GLY A 27 -8.55 6.38 -22.55
N ARG A 28 -7.39 7.08 -22.63
CA ARG A 28 -7.03 7.97 -23.75
C ARG A 28 -5.83 7.49 -24.56
N ASP A 29 -5.24 6.36 -24.21
CA ASP A 29 -4.12 5.78 -24.94
C ASP A 29 -4.60 4.77 -25.97
N THR A 30 -4.38 5.08 -27.25
CA THR A 30 -4.75 4.23 -28.39
C THR A 30 -3.54 3.51 -29.00
N GLU A 31 -2.34 3.68 -28.43
CA GLU A 31 -1.10 3.15 -28.99
C GLU A 31 -0.55 1.94 -28.23
N ALA A 32 -1.01 1.70 -26.99
CA ALA A 32 -0.62 0.53 -26.22
C ALA A 32 -1.13 -0.76 -26.88
N ASP A 33 -0.27 -1.80 -26.92
CA ASP A 33 -0.59 -3.09 -27.51
C ASP A 33 -1.78 -3.77 -26.80
N VAL A 34 -1.84 -3.61 -25.47
CA VAL A 34 -2.97 -4.04 -24.62
C VAL A 34 -3.39 -2.88 -23.70
N PRO A 35 -4.36 -2.06 -24.11
CA PRO A 35 -4.79 -0.90 -23.31
C PRO A 35 -5.38 -1.30 -21.95
N ILE A 36 -5.04 -0.52 -20.92
CA ILE A 36 -5.68 -0.60 -19.61
C ILE A 36 -7.13 -0.15 -19.76
N GLN A 37 -8.07 -1.01 -19.36
CA GLN A 37 -9.49 -0.68 -19.41
C GLN A 37 -9.95 -0.22 -18.03
N THR A 38 -9.86 1.10 -17.81
CA THR A 38 -10.33 1.81 -16.63
C THR A 38 -11.86 1.83 -16.57
N ARG A 39 -12.42 1.49 -15.40
CA ARG A 39 -13.85 1.49 -15.14
C ARG A 39 -14.48 2.86 -15.39
N ALA A 40 -15.68 2.89 -15.96
CA ALA A 40 -16.40 4.15 -16.24
C ALA A 40 -16.55 5.04 -15.00
N SER A 41 -16.95 4.50 -13.85
CA SER A 41 -17.10 5.29 -12.62
C SER A 41 -15.76 5.77 -12.03
N VAL A 42 -14.64 5.11 -12.31
CA VAL A 42 -13.29 5.63 -12.01
C VAL A 42 -12.97 6.81 -12.93
N LEU A 43 -13.33 6.74 -14.21
CA LEU A 43 -13.13 7.84 -15.17
C LEU A 43 -14.00 9.06 -14.82
N GLU A 44 -15.22 8.87 -14.34
CA GLU A 44 -16.08 9.95 -13.84
C GLU A 44 -15.46 10.65 -12.63
N LEU A 45 -14.96 9.88 -11.66
CA LEU A 45 -14.23 10.44 -10.51
C LEU A 45 -12.95 11.16 -10.93
N TRP A 46 -12.22 10.64 -11.90
CA TRP A 46 -11.07 11.32 -12.49
C TRP A 46 -11.46 12.66 -13.12
N GLN A 47 -12.55 12.71 -13.90
CA GLN A 47 -13.00 13.96 -14.53
C GLN A 47 -13.32 15.03 -13.47
N GLN A 48 -13.98 14.64 -12.38
CA GLN A 48 -14.24 15.52 -11.24
C GLN A 48 -12.94 15.97 -10.57
N ALA A 49 -12.01 15.04 -10.30
CA ALA A 49 -10.71 15.36 -9.70
C ALA A 49 -9.90 16.32 -10.58
N ALA A 50 -9.87 16.12 -11.90
CA ALA A 50 -9.19 16.99 -12.85
C ALA A 50 -9.81 18.40 -12.89
N ALA A 51 -11.14 18.52 -12.78
CA ALA A 51 -11.81 19.81 -12.65
C ALA A 51 -11.44 20.53 -11.34
N ASP A 52 -11.38 19.80 -10.23
CA ASP A 52 -10.96 20.34 -8.93
C ASP A 52 -9.51 20.80 -8.90
N LEU A 53 -8.58 20.01 -9.47
CA LEU A 53 -7.18 20.41 -9.62
C LEU A 53 -7.06 21.73 -10.39
N ARG A 54 -7.80 21.89 -11.50
CA ARG A 54 -7.84 23.15 -12.26
C ARG A 54 -8.42 24.30 -11.45
N ARG A 55 -9.48 24.06 -10.67
CA ARG A 55 -10.07 25.07 -9.78
C ARG A 55 -9.11 25.53 -8.67
N LEU A 56 -8.21 24.65 -8.22
CA LEU A 56 -7.13 24.98 -7.28
C LEU A 56 -5.97 25.75 -7.93
N GLY A 57 -6.05 26.00 -9.25
CA GLY A 57 -5.08 26.79 -10.00
C GLY A 57 -3.95 25.97 -10.62
N ALA A 58 -4.07 24.64 -10.67
CA ALA A 58 -3.14 23.81 -11.41
C ALA A 58 -3.52 23.73 -12.91
N ASP A 59 -2.51 23.60 -13.75
CA ASP A 59 -2.67 23.18 -15.15
C ASP A 59 -2.60 21.65 -15.22
N VAL A 60 -3.55 21.02 -15.93
CA VAL A 60 -3.65 19.55 -16.01
C VAL A 60 -3.62 19.14 -17.47
N VAL A 61 -2.54 18.45 -17.85
CA VAL A 61 -2.21 18.13 -19.24
C VAL A 61 -2.05 16.63 -19.45
N GLU A 62 -2.68 16.10 -20.49
CA GLU A 62 -2.54 14.70 -20.88
C GLU A 62 -1.18 14.45 -21.52
N VAL A 63 -0.50 13.38 -21.09
CA VAL A 63 0.88 13.07 -21.48
C VAL A 63 1.06 11.58 -21.76
N ASP A 64 2.12 11.25 -22.49
CA ASP A 64 2.66 9.89 -22.52
C ASP A 64 3.33 9.56 -21.18
N PHE A 65 3.73 8.31 -20.99
CA PHE A 65 4.38 7.92 -19.76
C PHE A 65 5.56 6.95 -19.96
N PRO A 66 6.70 7.48 -20.46
CA PRO A 66 7.81 6.65 -20.94
C PRO A 66 8.41 5.75 -19.87
N VAL A 67 8.37 6.16 -18.59
CA VAL A 67 8.85 5.31 -17.49
C VAL A 67 8.10 3.98 -17.39
N VAL A 68 6.80 3.94 -17.72
CA VAL A 68 6.01 2.69 -17.76
C VAL A 68 6.16 2.02 -19.11
N SER A 69 5.99 2.77 -20.20
CA SER A 69 6.04 2.22 -21.56
C SER A 69 7.39 1.58 -21.89
N ASN A 70 8.51 2.18 -21.47
CA ASN A 70 9.82 1.58 -21.64
C ASN A 70 10.02 0.36 -20.73
N TYR A 71 9.58 0.43 -19.47
CA TYR A 71 9.74 -0.65 -18.51
C TYR A 71 9.00 -1.92 -18.97
N GLU A 72 7.75 -1.77 -19.39
CA GLU A 72 6.86 -2.89 -19.75
C GLU A 72 6.98 -3.29 -21.22
N ARG A 73 7.57 -2.43 -22.06
CA ARG A 73 7.60 -2.59 -23.53
C ARG A 73 6.20 -2.68 -24.13
N ASP A 74 5.33 -1.77 -23.70
CA ASP A 74 3.87 -1.81 -23.94
C ASP A 74 3.44 -1.44 -25.38
N ARG A 75 4.37 -0.99 -26.22
CA ARG A 75 4.10 -0.55 -27.61
C ARG A 75 5.36 -0.61 -28.46
N ARG A 76 5.17 -0.62 -29.78
CA ARG A 76 6.27 -0.63 -30.76
C ARG A 76 7.29 0.50 -30.51
N GLY A 77 8.57 0.12 -30.44
CA GLY A 77 9.70 1.06 -30.37
C GLY A 77 10.21 1.35 -28.96
N THR A 78 9.46 0.96 -27.93
CA THR A 78 9.91 0.99 -26.54
C THR A 78 11.03 -0.03 -26.29
N LYS A 79 11.93 0.31 -25.37
CA LYS A 79 13.03 -0.55 -24.93
C LYS A 79 13.21 -0.41 -23.43
N ASN A 80 13.25 -1.53 -22.73
CA ASN A 80 13.47 -1.51 -21.28
C ASN A 80 14.94 -1.20 -20.94
N MET A 81 15.20 -1.02 -19.65
CA MET A 81 16.51 -0.71 -19.10
C MET A 81 17.60 -1.74 -19.45
N VAL A 82 17.23 -3.02 -19.62
CA VAL A 82 18.17 -4.08 -20.05
C VAL A 82 18.47 -3.96 -21.55
N ASP A 83 17.45 -3.77 -22.39
CA ASP A 83 17.58 -3.60 -23.84
C ASP A 83 18.36 -2.32 -24.21
N ARG A 84 18.36 -1.33 -23.32
CA ARG A 84 19.14 -0.08 -23.43
C ARG A 84 20.54 -0.18 -22.83
N GLY A 85 20.89 -1.31 -22.20
CA GLY A 85 22.19 -1.50 -21.56
C GLY A 85 22.40 -0.64 -20.30
N LEU A 86 21.34 -0.13 -19.68
CA LEU A 86 21.41 0.60 -18.42
C LEU A 86 21.62 -0.34 -17.24
N ILE A 87 21.08 -1.56 -17.34
CA ILE A 87 21.18 -2.60 -16.32
C ILE A 87 21.76 -3.88 -16.94
N PRO A 88 22.68 -4.60 -16.25
CA PRO A 88 23.18 -5.89 -16.68
C PRO A 88 22.06 -6.92 -16.87
N LYS A 89 22.17 -7.79 -17.88
CA LYS A 89 21.15 -8.82 -18.17
C LYS A 89 20.91 -9.78 -17.01
N GLY A 90 21.94 -10.07 -16.21
CA GLY A 90 21.83 -10.98 -15.07
C GLY A 90 21.20 -10.34 -13.83
N PHE A 91 21.08 -9.01 -13.78
CA PHE A 91 20.67 -8.29 -12.56
C PHE A 91 19.32 -8.74 -12.02
N ALA A 92 18.32 -8.97 -12.88
CA ALA A 92 16.99 -9.43 -12.43
C ALA A 92 17.06 -10.78 -11.70
N GLU A 93 17.90 -11.71 -12.16
CA GLU A 93 18.16 -12.98 -11.48
C GLU A 93 18.86 -12.75 -10.12
N ARG A 94 19.83 -11.82 -10.07
CA ARG A 94 20.55 -11.47 -8.83
C ARG A 94 19.61 -10.82 -7.81
N GLU A 95 18.73 -9.95 -8.26
CA GLU A 95 17.77 -9.24 -7.44
C GLU A 95 16.73 -10.20 -6.85
N ILE A 96 16.10 -11.02 -7.70
CA ILE A 96 15.03 -11.91 -7.24
C ILE A 96 15.56 -13.11 -6.46
N TRP A 97 16.76 -13.61 -6.74
CA TRP A 97 17.28 -14.80 -6.04
C TRP A 97 18.36 -14.48 -5.02
N ASP A 98 19.54 -14.05 -5.48
CA ASP A 98 20.71 -13.93 -4.61
C ASP A 98 20.46 -12.91 -3.49
N LEU A 99 19.87 -11.76 -3.83
CA LEU A 99 19.58 -10.69 -2.88
C LEU A 99 18.40 -11.01 -1.96
N CYS A 100 17.31 -11.59 -2.46
CA CYS A 100 16.19 -12.00 -1.60
C CYS A 100 16.58 -13.11 -0.62
N VAL A 101 17.31 -14.14 -1.08
CA VAL A 101 17.81 -15.21 -0.21
C VAL A 101 18.74 -14.65 0.87
N PHE A 102 19.65 -13.75 0.50
CA PHE A 102 20.48 -13.04 1.48
C PHE A 102 19.64 -12.27 2.50
N ALA A 103 18.69 -11.44 2.04
CA ALA A 103 17.92 -10.58 2.92
C ALA A 103 17.04 -11.37 3.91
N TRP A 104 16.45 -12.48 3.47
CA TRP A 104 15.63 -13.34 4.33
C TRP A 104 16.48 -14.08 5.38
N ASP A 105 17.63 -14.62 4.98
CA ASP A 105 18.57 -15.28 5.89
C ASP A 105 19.14 -14.29 6.93
N ASP A 106 19.59 -13.12 6.47
CA ASP A 106 20.12 -12.05 7.32
C ASP A 106 19.08 -11.55 8.32
N PHE A 107 17.81 -11.39 7.88
CA PHE A 107 16.71 -11.01 8.77
C PHE A 107 16.45 -12.04 9.87
N LEU A 108 16.38 -13.34 9.53
CA LEU A 108 16.15 -14.40 10.52
C LEU A 108 17.30 -14.47 11.54
N ARG A 109 18.55 -14.38 11.06
CA ARG A 109 19.73 -14.34 11.93
C ARG A 109 19.75 -13.12 12.84
N ALA A 110 19.37 -11.96 12.32
CA ALA A 110 19.28 -10.72 13.10
C ALA A 110 18.18 -10.79 14.18
N ASN A 111 17.07 -11.46 13.89
CA ASN A 111 16.00 -11.72 14.86
C ASN A 111 16.42 -12.71 15.96
N ALA A 112 17.33 -13.65 15.64
CA ALA A 112 17.96 -14.57 16.57
C ALA A 112 16.98 -15.47 17.37
N ASP A 113 15.88 -15.88 16.73
CA ASP A 113 14.97 -16.89 17.30
C ASP A 113 15.64 -18.27 17.25
N PRO A 114 15.88 -18.95 18.39
CA PRO A 114 16.50 -20.27 18.41
C PRO A 114 15.71 -21.35 17.67
N ALA A 115 14.39 -21.18 17.48
CA ALA A 115 13.55 -22.15 16.78
C ALA A 115 13.67 -22.04 15.25
N ILE A 116 14.00 -20.85 14.73
CA ILE A 116 14.18 -20.57 13.30
C ILE A 116 15.45 -19.73 13.14
N PRO A 117 16.64 -20.32 13.34
CA PRO A 117 17.89 -19.57 13.41
C PRO A 117 18.32 -18.96 12.08
N ASP A 118 17.84 -19.51 10.96
CA ASP A 118 18.17 -19.07 9.61
C ASP A 118 17.23 -19.61 8.53
N LEU A 119 17.39 -19.16 7.29
CA LEU A 119 16.50 -19.53 6.20
C LEU A 119 16.61 -21.01 5.83
N ALA A 120 17.79 -21.62 5.97
CA ALA A 120 18.00 -23.03 5.66
C ALA A 120 17.24 -23.97 6.61
N SER A 121 16.89 -23.49 7.82
CA SER A 121 16.09 -24.22 8.81
C SER A 121 14.57 -24.22 8.56
N VAL A 122 14.09 -23.37 7.64
CA VAL A 122 12.66 -23.19 7.36
C VAL A 122 12.10 -24.34 6.53
N ASP A 123 10.85 -24.73 6.78
CA ASP A 123 10.09 -25.63 5.91
C ASP A 123 9.55 -24.86 4.69
N GLY A 124 10.28 -24.92 3.57
CA GLY A 124 9.99 -24.13 2.36
C GLY A 124 8.57 -24.31 1.82
N ALA A 125 8.03 -25.52 1.87
CA ALA A 125 6.68 -25.82 1.38
C ALA A 125 5.56 -25.09 2.15
N LYS A 126 5.86 -24.60 3.36
CA LYS A 126 4.91 -23.85 4.20
C LYS A 126 5.03 -22.34 4.05
N ILE A 127 5.98 -21.83 3.26
CA ILE A 127 6.17 -20.37 3.09
C ILE A 127 4.99 -19.76 2.33
N PHE A 128 4.62 -20.34 1.19
CA PHE A 128 3.50 -19.85 0.39
C PHE A 128 2.75 -20.99 -0.31
N PRO A 129 2.04 -21.85 0.44
CA PRO A 129 1.27 -22.93 -0.14
C PRO A 129 0.01 -22.40 -0.85
N GLN A 130 -0.35 -23.01 -2.00
CA GLN A 130 -1.61 -22.73 -2.67
C GLN A 130 -2.79 -23.06 -1.73
N PRO A 131 -3.69 -22.10 -1.45
CA PRO A 131 -4.87 -22.37 -0.64
C PRO A 131 -5.79 -23.41 -1.31
N PRO A 132 -6.21 -24.48 -0.61
CA PRO A 132 -7.07 -25.50 -1.20
C PRO A 132 -8.37 -24.93 -1.78
N GLY A 133 -8.70 -25.34 -3.01
CA GLY A 133 -9.95 -24.95 -3.68
C GLY A 133 -9.90 -23.61 -4.43
N THR A 134 -8.76 -22.91 -4.39
CA THR A 134 -8.55 -21.67 -5.17
C THR A 134 -8.02 -21.95 -6.57
N LEU A 135 -8.26 -21.02 -7.48
CA LEU A 135 -7.69 -20.97 -8.82
C LEU A 135 -6.17 -20.75 -8.73
N PRO A 136 -5.39 -21.32 -9.68
CA PRO A 136 -3.95 -21.11 -9.71
C PRO A 136 -3.59 -19.66 -10.01
N ASP A 137 -2.47 -19.22 -9.43
CA ASP A 137 -1.86 -17.94 -9.78
C ASP A 137 -1.44 -17.88 -11.25
N ARG A 138 -1.45 -16.67 -11.83
CA ARG A 138 -1.17 -16.45 -13.28
C ARG A 138 0.17 -15.75 -13.54
N TYR A 139 1.14 -15.88 -12.65
CA TYR A 139 2.48 -15.36 -12.89
C TYR A 139 3.11 -16.14 -14.06
N GLU A 140 3.52 -15.44 -15.14
CA GLU A 140 3.93 -16.06 -16.41
C GLU A 140 5.23 -16.90 -16.35
N ASP A 141 5.93 -16.91 -15.22
CA ASP A 141 6.97 -17.87 -14.86
C ASP A 141 6.93 -17.99 -13.33
N SER A 142 6.23 -19.01 -12.79
CA SER A 142 5.99 -19.10 -11.34
C SER A 142 7.29 -19.38 -10.59
N PHE A 143 7.91 -18.30 -10.11
CA PHE A 143 8.91 -18.34 -9.07
C PHE A 143 8.30 -18.99 -7.81
N ASP A 144 8.88 -20.10 -7.35
CA ASP A 144 8.49 -20.76 -6.09
C ASP A 144 9.40 -20.30 -4.96
N VAL A 145 8.82 -19.60 -3.98
CA VAL A 145 9.53 -19.10 -2.80
C VAL A 145 10.16 -20.23 -1.99
N ALA A 146 9.61 -21.44 -2.04
CA ALA A 146 10.22 -22.60 -1.39
C ALA A 146 11.65 -22.87 -1.90
N GLU A 147 11.97 -22.49 -3.14
CA GLU A 147 13.31 -22.64 -3.69
C GLU A 147 14.34 -21.74 -2.97
N TYR A 148 13.94 -20.62 -2.35
CA TYR A 148 14.86 -19.82 -1.53
C TYR A 148 15.50 -20.63 -0.41
N VAL A 149 14.74 -21.52 0.22
CA VAL A 149 15.25 -22.42 1.27
C VAL A 149 16.27 -23.39 0.69
N GLU A 150 15.99 -23.98 -0.48
CA GLU A 150 16.91 -24.89 -1.15
C GLU A 150 18.19 -24.17 -1.63
N ARG A 151 18.09 -22.91 -2.04
CA ARG A 151 19.26 -22.07 -2.33
C ARG A 151 20.07 -21.80 -1.05
N ALA A 152 19.41 -21.40 0.04
CA ALA A 152 20.06 -21.13 1.32
C ALA A 152 20.81 -22.35 1.88
N LYS A 153 20.25 -23.56 1.75
CA LYS A 153 20.92 -24.82 2.13
C LYS A 153 22.22 -25.08 1.37
N ARG A 154 22.34 -24.57 0.14
CA ARG A 154 23.57 -24.64 -0.67
C ARG A 154 24.58 -23.53 -0.33
N GLY A 155 24.15 -22.54 0.44
CA GLY A 155 24.94 -21.39 0.85
C GLY A 155 24.29 -20.08 0.43
N VAL A 156 24.43 -19.07 1.29
CA VAL A 156 23.94 -17.72 1.06
C VAL A 156 25.10 -16.84 0.61
N THR A 157 24.96 -16.20 -0.56
CA THR A 157 25.96 -15.26 -1.05
C THR A 157 25.94 -14.00 -0.17
N PRO A 158 27.07 -13.58 0.42
CA PRO A 158 27.12 -12.34 1.19
C PRO A 158 26.75 -11.12 0.33
N PHE A 159 26.04 -10.15 0.90
CA PHE A 159 25.55 -8.95 0.20
C PHE A 159 26.59 -8.29 -0.73
N LEU A 160 27.80 -8.03 -0.22
CA LEU A 160 28.86 -7.37 -0.99
C LEU A 160 29.50 -8.24 -2.07
N ALA A 161 29.21 -9.53 -2.09
CA ALA A 161 29.71 -10.49 -3.08
C ALA A 161 28.66 -10.83 -4.15
N ILE A 162 27.43 -10.31 -4.06
CA ILE A 162 26.40 -10.53 -5.07
C ILE A 162 26.84 -9.87 -6.39
N PRO A 163 27.01 -10.65 -7.47
CA PRO A 163 27.42 -10.10 -8.76
C PRO A 163 26.43 -9.06 -9.28
N GLU A 164 26.91 -8.11 -10.07
CA GLU A 164 26.09 -7.14 -10.82
C GLU A 164 25.23 -6.18 -9.96
N LEU A 165 25.19 -6.33 -8.64
CA LEU A 165 24.33 -5.54 -7.74
C LEU A 165 24.65 -4.04 -7.82
N GLU A 166 25.93 -3.65 -7.73
CA GLU A 166 26.34 -2.24 -7.84
C GLU A 166 25.93 -1.62 -9.18
N ALA A 167 26.14 -2.36 -10.28
CA ALA A 167 25.82 -1.89 -11.62
C ALA A 167 24.30 -1.79 -11.84
N GLY A 168 23.53 -2.76 -11.35
CA GLY A 168 22.08 -2.74 -11.41
C GLY A 168 21.47 -1.60 -10.63
N LEU A 169 21.92 -1.37 -9.38
CA LEU A 169 21.47 -0.22 -8.58
C LEU A 169 21.73 1.11 -9.30
N LYS A 170 22.94 1.32 -9.85
CA LYS A 170 23.24 2.52 -10.65
C LYS A 170 22.36 2.62 -11.91
N GLY A 171 22.03 1.49 -12.53
CA GLY A 171 21.15 1.42 -13.69
C GLY A 171 19.69 1.75 -13.37
N LEU A 172 19.18 1.35 -12.20
CA LEU A 172 17.85 1.73 -11.72
C LEU A 172 17.75 3.24 -11.50
N GLU A 173 18.73 3.82 -10.82
CA GLU A 173 18.82 5.27 -10.62
C GLU A 173 18.90 6.03 -11.95
N ALA A 174 19.70 5.53 -12.90
CA ALA A 174 19.82 6.11 -14.23
C ALA A 174 18.51 5.99 -15.03
N THR A 175 17.78 4.88 -14.90
CA THR A 175 16.48 4.66 -15.54
C THR A 175 15.44 5.63 -14.98
N ARG A 176 15.34 5.79 -13.65
CA ARG A 176 14.48 6.80 -13.02
C ARG A 176 14.81 8.20 -13.55
N ARG A 177 16.09 8.58 -13.55
CA ARG A 177 16.52 9.90 -13.98
C ARG A 177 16.07 10.17 -15.42
N ILE A 178 16.37 9.27 -16.36
CA ILE A 178 16.12 9.51 -17.78
C ILE A 178 14.61 9.45 -18.10
N ASP A 179 13.93 8.41 -17.64
CA ASP A 179 12.57 8.12 -18.11
C ASP A 179 11.49 8.85 -17.29
N PHE A 180 11.86 9.40 -16.14
CA PHE A 180 10.92 10.13 -15.29
C PHE A 180 11.39 11.54 -14.97
N GLU A 181 12.58 11.75 -14.40
CA GLU A 181 12.98 13.08 -13.91
C GLU A 181 13.34 14.08 -15.02
N ASP A 182 14.19 13.66 -15.97
CA ASP A 182 14.58 14.44 -17.15
C ASP A 182 13.37 14.65 -18.07
N TRP A 183 12.49 13.63 -18.15
CA TRP A 183 11.24 13.73 -18.90
C TRP A 183 10.27 14.74 -18.27
N LEU A 184 10.09 14.75 -16.95
CA LEU A 184 9.30 15.77 -16.25
C LEU A 184 9.83 17.18 -16.57
N ASP A 185 11.16 17.37 -16.54
CA ASP A 185 11.78 18.65 -16.88
C ASP A 185 11.53 19.05 -18.34
N ALA A 186 11.73 18.12 -19.27
CA ALA A 186 11.51 18.36 -20.70
C ALA A 186 10.04 18.73 -21.00
N GLN A 187 9.09 18.11 -20.31
CA GLN A 187 7.66 18.40 -20.43
C GLN A 187 7.19 19.58 -19.56
N ARG A 188 8.10 20.17 -18.76
CA ARG A 188 7.83 21.23 -17.78
C ARG A 188 6.74 20.84 -16.77
N LEU A 189 6.74 19.59 -16.32
CA LEU A 189 5.78 19.06 -15.37
C LEU A 189 6.34 19.12 -13.95
N ASP A 190 5.49 19.50 -13.01
CA ASP A 190 5.82 19.52 -11.59
C ASP A 190 5.74 18.13 -10.96
N VAL A 191 4.70 17.37 -11.34
CA VAL A 191 4.37 16.01 -10.88
C VAL A 191 3.46 15.33 -11.91
N VAL A 192 3.29 14.01 -11.76
CA VAL A 192 2.29 13.21 -12.47
C VAL A 192 1.13 12.87 -11.52
N VAL A 193 -0.11 12.93 -11.99
CA VAL A 193 -1.32 12.58 -11.24
C VAL A 193 -2.19 11.59 -12.01
N PHE A 194 -2.71 10.57 -11.35
CA PHE A 194 -3.49 9.50 -11.99
C PHE A 194 -4.36 8.72 -10.99
N PRO A 195 -5.48 8.10 -11.43
CA PRO A 195 -6.22 7.14 -10.61
C PRO A 195 -5.29 6.02 -10.12
N ALA A 196 -5.36 5.69 -8.83
CA ALA A 196 -4.45 4.71 -8.23
C ALA A 196 -4.63 3.29 -8.81
N VAL A 197 -5.87 2.94 -9.19
CA VAL A 197 -6.24 1.68 -9.85
C VAL A 197 -7.21 1.97 -10.99
N ALA A 198 -7.30 1.05 -11.94
CA ALA A 198 -8.21 1.10 -13.08
C ALA A 198 -9.61 0.54 -12.74
N ASP A 199 -9.67 -0.49 -11.89
CA ASP A 199 -10.89 -1.13 -11.38
C ASP A 199 -10.58 -1.87 -10.05
N VAL A 200 -11.55 -2.59 -9.50
CA VAL A 200 -11.39 -3.44 -8.32
C VAL A 200 -11.92 -4.85 -8.63
N GLY A 201 -11.11 -5.87 -8.34
CA GLY A 201 -11.50 -7.27 -8.55
C GLY A 201 -12.67 -7.69 -7.65
N PRO A 202 -13.62 -8.51 -8.13
CA PRO A 202 -14.65 -9.09 -7.27
C PRO A 202 -14.05 -9.97 -6.17
N ALA A 203 -14.75 -10.05 -5.04
CA ALA A 203 -14.24 -10.74 -3.85
C ALA A 203 -14.11 -12.27 -3.99
N ASP A 204 -14.77 -12.87 -4.98
CA ASP A 204 -14.73 -14.30 -5.29
C ASP A 204 -13.72 -14.66 -6.40
N ALA A 205 -12.82 -13.74 -6.74
CA ALA A 205 -11.83 -13.91 -7.81
C ALA A 205 -10.82 -15.05 -7.58
N ASP A 206 -10.72 -15.55 -6.35
CA ASP A 206 -9.91 -16.70 -5.99
C ASP A 206 -10.57 -18.03 -6.37
N VAL A 207 -11.88 -18.10 -6.57
CA VAL A 207 -12.61 -19.35 -6.89
C VAL A 207 -13.46 -19.28 -8.16
N ASN A 208 -13.70 -18.07 -8.68
CA ASN A 208 -14.54 -17.82 -9.85
C ASN A 208 -13.70 -17.32 -11.03
N GLU A 209 -13.66 -18.09 -12.12
CA GLU A 209 -12.82 -17.77 -13.29
C GLU A 209 -13.16 -16.42 -13.94
N ALA A 210 -14.45 -16.04 -13.97
CA ALA A 210 -14.87 -14.78 -14.57
C ALA A 210 -14.44 -13.58 -13.70
N SER A 211 -14.56 -13.71 -12.38
CA SER A 211 -14.06 -12.72 -11.44
C SER A 211 -12.53 -12.65 -11.46
N ALA A 212 -11.84 -13.79 -11.55
CA ALA A 212 -10.39 -13.86 -11.72
C ALA A 212 -9.93 -13.13 -12.98
N ALA A 213 -10.62 -13.34 -14.12
CA ALA A 213 -10.31 -12.64 -15.36
C ALA A 213 -10.42 -11.11 -15.22
N LEU A 214 -11.32 -10.59 -14.36
CA LEU A 214 -11.39 -9.15 -14.07
C LEU A 214 -10.27 -8.70 -13.13
N ALA A 215 -10.02 -9.46 -12.06
CA ALA A 215 -9.00 -9.16 -11.06
C ALA A 215 -7.58 -9.17 -11.64
N TRP A 216 -7.28 -10.06 -12.60
CA TRP A 216 -5.97 -10.21 -13.24
C TRP A 216 -5.69 -9.23 -14.40
N ARG A 217 -6.57 -8.26 -14.66
CA ARG A 217 -6.33 -7.24 -15.70
C ARG A 217 -5.29 -6.23 -15.26
N ASN A 218 -4.47 -5.76 -16.22
CA ASN A 218 -3.53 -4.66 -15.97
C ASN A 218 -4.30 -3.41 -15.47
N GLY A 219 -3.75 -2.75 -14.44
CA GLY A 219 -4.40 -1.67 -13.69
C GLY A 219 -5.39 -2.12 -12.60
N THR A 220 -5.77 -3.40 -12.55
CA THR A 220 -6.63 -3.98 -11.49
C THR A 220 -5.84 -4.94 -10.59
N TRP A 221 -5.06 -5.84 -11.17
CA TRP A 221 -4.29 -6.86 -10.44
C TRP A 221 -3.21 -6.24 -9.54
N VAL A 222 -2.65 -5.13 -10.01
CA VAL A 222 -1.69 -4.27 -9.36
C VAL A 222 -2.11 -2.85 -9.68
N ALA A 223 -1.84 -1.93 -8.75
CA ALA A 223 -2.06 -0.51 -8.94
C ALA A 223 -1.39 0.01 -10.22
N ASN A 224 -1.98 1.05 -10.81
CA ASN A 224 -1.50 1.67 -12.05
C ASN A 224 -0.01 2.00 -11.93
N GLY A 225 0.81 1.45 -12.84
CA GLY A 225 2.27 1.58 -12.90
C GLY A 225 3.05 0.36 -12.43
N ASN A 226 2.36 -0.71 -12.01
CA ASN A 226 2.94 -2.03 -11.74
C ASN A 226 4.19 -1.92 -10.84
N LEU A 227 5.35 -2.38 -11.31
CA LEU A 227 6.60 -2.42 -10.55
C LEU A 227 7.36 -1.08 -10.52
N VAL A 228 7.07 -0.17 -11.46
CA VAL A 228 7.89 1.00 -11.76
C VAL A 228 8.14 1.88 -10.55
N TRP A 229 7.11 2.15 -9.75
CA TRP A 229 7.21 3.08 -8.64
C TRP A 229 8.20 2.62 -7.57
N ARG A 230 8.24 1.31 -7.32
CA ARG A 230 9.05 0.71 -6.26
C ARG A 230 10.43 0.36 -6.76
N HIS A 231 10.50 -0.29 -7.91
CA HIS A 231 11.77 -0.71 -8.50
C HIS A 231 12.67 0.49 -8.85
N LEU A 232 12.08 1.62 -9.29
CA LEU A 232 12.84 2.83 -9.62
C LEU A 232 12.96 3.83 -8.48
N GLY A 233 12.36 3.57 -7.31
CA GLY A 233 12.41 4.48 -6.16
C GLY A 233 11.70 5.82 -6.40
N ILE A 234 10.58 5.83 -7.13
CA ILE A 234 9.79 7.04 -7.39
C ILE A 234 8.84 7.29 -6.21
N PRO A 235 8.94 8.45 -5.51
CA PRO A 235 8.05 8.76 -4.40
C PRO A 235 6.64 9.07 -4.88
N THR A 236 5.66 8.57 -4.14
CA THR A 236 4.23 8.72 -4.44
C THR A 236 3.44 9.06 -3.19
N VAL A 237 2.43 9.93 -3.31
CA VAL A 237 1.41 10.19 -2.27
C VAL A 237 0.03 9.94 -2.86
N THR A 238 -0.78 9.12 -2.20
CA THR A 238 -2.15 8.81 -2.65
C THR A 238 -3.16 9.36 -1.66
N VAL A 239 -4.17 10.06 -2.16
CA VAL A 239 -5.27 10.65 -1.39
C VAL A 239 -6.62 10.19 -1.96
N PRO A 240 -7.74 10.27 -1.22
CA PRO A 240 -9.04 9.84 -1.73
C PRO A 240 -9.47 10.65 -2.97
N MET A 241 -9.74 9.96 -4.09
CA MET A 241 -10.34 10.57 -5.28
C MET A 241 -11.87 10.61 -5.18
N GLY A 242 -12.45 9.60 -4.54
CA GLY A 242 -13.88 9.50 -4.25
C GLY A 242 -14.34 8.04 -4.16
N THR A 243 -15.66 7.85 -4.19
CA THR A 243 -16.31 6.53 -4.13
C THR A 243 -17.05 6.28 -5.44
N MET A 244 -16.79 5.13 -6.08
CA MET A 244 -17.42 4.76 -7.34
C MET A 244 -18.94 4.63 -7.14
N ALA A 245 -19.71 5.41 -7.90
CA ALA A 245 -21.16 5.55 -7.68
C ALA A 245 -21.96 4.26 -7.93
N ASP A 246 -21.42 3.36 -8.74
CA ASP A 246 -22.07 2.13 -9.18
C ASP A 246 -21.86 0.95 -8.22
N ILE A 247 -20.70 0.86 -7.56
CA ILE A 247 -20.37 -0.27 -6.65
C ILE A 247 -20.02 0.15 -5.22
N GLY A 248 -19.97 1.45 -4.93
CA GLY A 248 -19.74 1.96 -3.57
C GLY A 248 -18.32 1.75 -3.03
N VAL A 249 -17.34 1.41 -3.89
CA VAL A 249 -15.95 1.16 -3.49
C VAL A 249 -15.10 2.42 -3.72
N PRO A 250 -14.27 2.85 -2.76
CA PRO A 250 -13.41 4.03 -2.89
C PRO A 250 -12.23 3.79 -3.84
N VAL A 251 -11.77 4.86 -4.49
CA VAL A 251 -10.56 4.88 -5.33
C VAL A 251 -9.68 6.07 -4.98
N GLY A 252 -8.36 5.87 -4.99
CA GLY A 252 -7.36 6.91 -4.72
C GLY A 252 -6.93 7.68 -5.96
N LEU A 253 -6.39 8.88 -5.75
CA LEU A 253 -5.64 9.68 -6.71
C LEU A 253 -4.18 9.71 -6.26
N THR A 254 -3.28 9.23 -7.11
CA THR A 254 -1.85 9.16 -6.81
C THR A 254 -1.11 10.33 -7.45
N PHE A 255 -0.28 11.01 -6.65
CA PHE A 255 0.69 12.01 -7.06
C PHE A 255 2.07 11.37 -7.06
N ALA A 256 2.80 11.43 -8.19
CA ALA A 256 4.17 10.94 -8.31
C ALA A 256 5.11 12.08 -8.73
N GLY A 257 6.29 12.15 -8.11
CA GLY A 257 7.25 13.22 -8.38
C GLY A 257 8.69 12.75 -8.24
N LYS A 258 9.64 13.63 -8.55
CA LYS A 258 11.07 13.30 -8.56
C LYS A 258 11.55 12.74 -7.22
N ALA A 259 12.62 11.95 -7.24
CA ALA A 259 13.21 11.44 -6.01
C ALA A 259 13.53 12.59 -5.03
N TYR A 260 13.29 12.33 -3.74
CA TYR A 260 13.51 13.26 -2.63
C TYR A 260 12.61 14.52 -2.62
N ALA A 261 11.62 14.61 -3.53
CA ALA A 261 10.63 15.69 -3.55
C ALA A 261 9.42 15.44 -2.63
N ASP A 262 9.54 14.55 -1.64
CA ASP A 262 8.47 14.06 -0.77
C ASP A 262 7.68 15.20 -0.11
N THR A 263 8.36 16.24 0.36
CA THR A 263 7.70 17.39 1.00
C THR A 263 6.83 18.17 0.01
N LYS A 264 7.26 18.30 -1.26
CA LYS A 264 6.43 18.90 -2.31
C LYS A 264 5.20 18.03 -2.55
N LEU A 265 5.38 16.72 -2.71
CA LEU A 265 4.29 15.78 -2.95
C LEU A 265 3.25 15.78 -1.83
N LEU A 266 3.68 15.75 -0.56
CA LEU A 266 2.78 15.82 0.60
C LEU A 266 1.97 17.12 0.60
N ARG A 267 2.58 18.26 0.25
CA ARG A 267 1.87 19.55 0.16
C ARG A 267 0.83 19.55 -0.95
N LEU A 268 1.19 19.09 -2.15
CA LEU A 268 0.28 19.04 -3.30
C LEU A 268 -0.91 18.12 -3.06
N ALA A 269 -0.66 16.90 -2.58
CA ALA A 269 -1.71 15.94 -2.28
C ALA A 269 -2.59 16.41 -1.12
N GLY A 270 -1.99 17.02 -0.08
CA GLY A 270 -2.72 17.59 1.05
C GLY A 270 -3.60 18.79 0.67
N ASP A 271 -3.16 19.64 -0.25
CA ASP A 271 -3.99 20.74 -0.80
C ASP A 271 -5.23 20.18 -1.52
N PHE A 272 -5.04 19.15 -2.36
CA PHE A 272 -6.13 18.46 -3.04
C PHE A 272 -7.10 17.80 -2.06
N GLU A 273 -6.58 17.05 -1.08
CA GLU A 273 -7.39 16.35 -0.09
C GLU A 273 -8.25 17.34 0.71
N ARG A 274 -7.67 18.45 1.17
CA ARG A 274 -8.38 19.48 1.96
C ARG A 274 -9.42 20.25 1.16
N SER A 275 -9.32 20.27 -0.17
CA SER A 275 -10.24 21.02 -1.03
C SER A 275 -11.64 20.41 -1.10
N GLY A 276 -11.86 19.22 -0.55
CA GLY A 276 -13.13 18.49 -0.64
C GLY A 276 -13.24 17.38 0.39
N GLN A 277 -14.46 16.86 0.58
CA GLN A 277 -14.72 15.75 1.50
C GLN A 277 -14.98 14.48 0.70
N ARG A 278 -13.90 13.83 0.25
CA ARG A 278 -13.96 12.68 -0.68
C ARG A 278 -14.00 11.32 0.00
N ARG A 279 -13.59 11.25 1.27
CA ARG A 279 -13.66 10.04 2.07
C ARG A 279 -15.06 9.88 2.66
N SER A 280 -15.68 8.72 2.43
CA SER A 280 -16.90 8.29 3.11
C SER A 280 -16.60 7.30 4.24
N ARG A 281 -17.47 7.25 5.25
CA ARG A 281 -17.42 6.22 6.29
C ARG A 281 -17.81 4.86 5.68
N PRO A 282 -17.04 3.78 5.91
CA PRO A 282 -17.42 2.46 5.43
C PRO A 282 -18.74 2.00 6.08
N PRO A 283 -19.77 1.60 5.30
CA PRO A 283 -21.09 1.28 5.85
C PRO A 283 -21.12 -0.02 6.67
N ARG A 284 -20.12 -0.90 6.51
CA ARG A 284 -20.02 -2.18 7.23
C ARG A 284 -19.46 -2.05 8.64
N THR A 285 -18.95 -0.87 9.00
CA THR A 285 -18.36 -0.58 10.31
C THR A 285 -18.86 0.79 10.79
N PRO A 286 -20.16 0.94 11.06
CA PRO A 286 -20.70 2.17 11.64
C PRO A 286 -20.12 2.39 13.04
N GLU A 287 -20.21 3.64 13.53
CA GLU A 287 -19.93 3.93 14.94
C GLU A 287 -20.87 3.10 15.83
N LEU A 288 -20.33 2.49 16.90
CA LEU A 288 -21.18 1.86 17.90
C LEU A 288 -21.96 2.96 18.62
N PRO A 289 -23.24 2.74 19.00
CA PRO A 289 -24.05 3.76 19.67
C PRO A 289 -23.40 4.33 20.94
N ASP A 290 -22.53 3.56 21.58
CA ASP A 290 -21.83 3.89 22.82
C ASP A 290 -20.40 4.43 22.62
N ASP A 291 -19.89 4.49 21.38
CA ASP A 291 -18.56 5.01 21.04
C ASP A 291 -18.55 6.56 21.06
N VAL A 292 -18.70 7.13 22.25
CA VAL A 292 -18.62 8.58 22.46
C VAL A 292 -17.16 8.99 22.67
N PHE A 293 -16.44 9.20 21.58
CA PHE A 293 -15.12 9.84 21.62
C PHE A 293 -15.30 11.36 21.73
N PHE A 294 -15.14 11.92 22.93
CA PHE A 294 -15.03 13.36 23.08
C PHE A 294 -13.84 13.84 22.25
N ALA A 295 -14.08 14.68 21.25
CA ALA A 295 -13.02 15.30 20.48
C ALA A 295 -12.09 16.02 21.47
N ARG A 296 -10.84 15.57 21.61
CA ARG A 296 -9.82 16.34 22.34
C ARG A 296 -9.79 17.72 21.69
N PRO A 297 -10.06 18.80 22.43
CA PRO A 297 -9.87 20.14 21.91
C PRO A 297 -8.45 20.22 21.35
N ALA A 298 -8.33 20.68 20.10
CA ALA A 298 -7.03 20.98 19.54
C ALA A 298 -6.39 22.06 20.41
N ALA A 299 -5.30 21.67 21.10
CA ALA A 299 -4.53 22.45 22.06
C ALA A 299 -5.19 22.69 23.43
N ASP A 300 -4.87 21.81 24.39
CA ASP A 300 -4.39 22.28 25.69
C ASP A 300 -3.40 21.27 26.32
N GLN A 301 -2.53 21.81 27.17
CA GLN A 301 -1.22 21.33 27.63
C GLN A 301 -1.11 19.94 28.30
N PRO A 302 0.11 19.37 28.45
CA PRO A 302 0.35 18.15 29.23
C PRO A 302 0.17 18.44 30.73
N GLY A 303 -1.04 18.25 31.23
CA GLY A 303 -1.32 18.02 32.64
C GLY A 303 -1.57 16.52 32.85
N GLU A 304 -0.79 15.93 33.74
CA GLU A 304 -0.82 14.53 34.16
C GLU A 304 -2.24 14.08 34.53
N SER A 305 -2.89 13.29 33.68
CA SER A 305 -3.77 12.24 34.16
C SER A 305 -2.96 10.96 34.17
N SER A 306 -2.75 10.37 35.35
CA SER A 306 -2.14 9.04 35.48
C SER A 306 -2.83 8.08 34.51
N PRO A 307 -2.08 7.38 33.62
CA PRO A 307 -2.70 6.50 32.65
C PRO A 307 -3.39 5.33 33.37
N LEU A 308 -4.67 5.11 33.08
CA LEU A 308 -5.36 3.86 33.42
C LEU A 308 -4.54 2.71 32.83
N THR A 309 -4.11 1.78 33.67
CA THR A 309 -3.45 0.56 33.19
C THR A 309 -4.49 -0.52 33.02
N LEU A 310 -4.58 -1.08 31.81
CA LEU A 310 -5.52 -2.13 31.46
C LEU A 310 -4.75 -3.40 31.15
N ALA A 311 -5.03 -4.49 31.87
CA ALA A 311 -4.56 -5.83 31.52
C ALA A 311 -5.75 -6.67 31.04
N LEU A 312 -5.63 -7.27 29.86
CA LEU A 312 -6.67 -8.11 29.26
C LEU A 312 -6.13 -9.53 29.10
N ALA A 313 -6.84 -10.52 29.63
CA ALA A 313 -6.62 -11.93 29.35
C ALA A 313 -7.90 -12.56 28.82
N ALA A 314 -7.79 -13.44 27.83
CA ALA A 314 -8.93 -14.17 27.30
C ALA A 314 -8.59 -15.67 27.20
N GLU A 315 -9.50 -16.51 27.70
CA GLU A 315 -9.41 -17.96 27.60
C GLU A 315 -10.62 -18.51 26.84
N THR A 316 -10.37 -19.40 25.88
CA THR A 316 -11.44 -20.14 25.21
C THR A 316 -11.60 -21.52 25.85
N ARG A 317 -12.82 -21.88 26.23
CA ARG A 317 -13.19 -23.20 26.73
C ARG A 317 -14.20 -23.83 25.79
N HIS A 318 -13.86 -25.00 25.26
CA HIS A 318 -14.80 -25.80 24.47
C HIS A 318 -15.70 -26.60 25.42
N ALA A 319 -17.01 -26.33 25.39
CA ALA A 319 -18.02 -26.96 26.22
C ALA A 319 -19.06 -27.67 25.34
N GLY A 320 -18.70 -28.82 24.76
CA GLY A 320 -19.60 -29.60 23.90
C GLY A 320 -19.90 -28.87 22.60
N ASP A 321 -21.18 -28.54 22.34
CA ASP A 321 -21.64 -27.84 21.13
C ASP A 321 -21.52 -26.30 21.25
N GLN A 322 -20.92 -25.78 22.33
CA GLN A 322 -20.72 -24.34 22.55
C GLN A 322 -19.27 -24.02 22.92
N ASP A 323 -18.76 -22.94 22.33
CA ASP A 323 -17.48 -22.34 22.70
C ASP A 323 -17.74 -21.18 23.66
N GLU A 324 -17.10 -21.22 24.83
CA GLU A 324 -17.14 -20.15 25.82
C GLU A 324 -15.84 -19.36 25.78
N ILE A 325 -15.92 -18.03 25.70
CA ILE A 325 -14.76 -17.15 25.82
C ILE A 325 -14.88 -16.42 27.17
N SER A 326 -13.96 -16.72 28.08
CA SER A 326 -13.81 -16.00 29.35
C SER A 326 -12.83 -14.85 29.14
N ILE A 327 -13.29 -13.61 29.38
CA ILE A 327 -12.44 -12.42 29.30
C ILE A 327 -12.25 -11.87 30.72
N MET A 328 -11.00 -11.80 31.16
CA MET A 328 -10.59 -11.16 32.40
C MET A 328 -10.01 -9.78 32.06
N LEU A 329 -10.55 -8.75 32.71
CA LEU A 329 -10.06 -7.38 32.60
C LEU A 329 -9.61 -6.91 33.97
N ASP A 330 -8.34 -6.58 34.08
CA ASP A 330 -7.75 -5.90 35.23
C ASP A 330 -7.61 -4.41 34.89
N VAL A 331 -8.15 -3.55 35.76
CA VAL A 331 -8.12 -2.10 35.59
C VAL A 331 -7.51 -1.48 36.82
N ASP A 332 -6.31 -0.94 36.67
CA ASP A 332 -5.61 -0.21 37.72
C ASP A 332 -5.74 1.30 37.47
N GLY A 333 -6.22 2.03 38.49
CA GLY A 333 -6.55 3.46 38.41
C GLY A 333 -6.62 4.10 39.80
N GLU A 334 -6.59 5.44 39.85
CA GLU A 334 -6.62 6.17 41.12
C GLU A 334 -7.91 5.92 41.91
N ALA A 335 -7.76 5.76 43.23
CA ALA A 335 -8.86 5.50 44.16
C ALA A 335 -9.96 6.58 44.05
N GLY A 336 -11.18 6.16 43.70
CA GLY A 336 -12.33 7.05 43.50
C GLY A 336 -12.73 7.28 42.04
N THR A 337 -12.03 6.67 41.09
CA THR A 337 -12.41 6.70 39.67
C THR A 337 -13.48 5.64 39.38
N GLU A 338 -14.71 6.06 39.07
CA GLU A 338 -15.75 5.14 38.57
C GLU A 338 -15.31 4.59 37.21
N THR A 339 -15.07 3.27 37.17
CA THR A 339 -14.68 2.56 35.95
C THR A 339 -15.88 1.81 35.41
N HIS A 340 -16.29 2.12 34.19
CA HIS A 340 -17.33 1.38 33.47
C HIS A 340 -16.71 0.54 32.37
N VAL A 341 -16.94 -0.77 32.41
CA VAL A 341 -16.48 -1.72 31.38
C VAL A 341 -17.68 -2.14 30.55
N LYS A 342 -17.56 -2.02 29.22
CA LYS A 342 -18.53 -2.54 28.25
C LYS A 342 -17.80 -3.46 27.28
N VAL A 343 -18.32 -4.66 27.08
CA VAL A 343 -17.76 -5.65 26.15
C VAL A 343 -18.71 -5.83 24.97
N HIS A 344 -18.18 -5.71 23.76
CA HIS A 344 -18.91 -5.99 22.52
C HIS A 344 -18.19 -7.08 21.74
N VAL A 345 -18.95 -8.02 21.16
CA VAL A 345 -18.44 -9.02 20.22
C VAL A 345 -19.15 -8.82 18.90
N ASN A 346 -18.39 -8.51 17.84
CA ASN A 346 -18.93 -8.12 16.52
C ASN A 346 -19.94 -6.97 16.56
N GLY A 347 -19.75 -6.02 17.49
CA GLY A 347 -20.63 -4.86 17.68
C GLY A 347 -21.87 -5.10 18.53
N GLU A 348 -22.15 -6.36 18.91
CA GLU A 348 -23.25 -6.70 19.81
C GLU A 348 -22.79 -6.67 21.27
N PRO A 349 -23.54 -6.04 22.19
CA PRO A 349 -23.18 -5.98 23.60
C PRO A 349 -23.27 -7.37 24.23
N VAL A 350 -22.25 -7.75 25.01
CA VAL A 350 -22.21 -9.01 25.74
C VAL A 350 -22.58 -8.78 27.21
N THR A 351 -23.46 -9.61 27.74
CA THR A 351 -23.82 -9.59 29.16
C THR A 351 -22.63 -10.05 30.00
N MET A 352 -22.00 -9.14 30.73
CA MET A 352 -20.96 -9.46 31.69
C MET A 352 -21.57 -10.05 32.96
N ARG A 353 -21.13 -11.25 33.38
CA ARG A 353 -21.41 -11.79 34.72
C ARG A 353 -20.23 -11.40 35.62
N GLY A 354 -20.41 -10.38 36.45
CA GLY A 354 -19.34 -9.88 37.34
C GLY A 354 -19.05 -10.84 38.50
N LEU A 355 -17.79 -10.94 38.91
CA LEU A 355 -17.36 -11.54 40.18
C LEU A 355 -16.15 -10.79 40.79
N CYS A 356 -16.39 -10.28 42.00
CA CYS A 356 -15.49 -9.94 43.12
C CYS A 356 -14.47 -8.78 42.99
N THR A 357 -14.71 -7.73 43.77
CA THR A 357 -13.68 -6.88 44.39
C THR A 357 -12.96 -7.66 45.49
N GLU A 358 -11.65 -7.41 45.68
CA GLU A 358 -10.74 -8.07 46.64
C GLU A 358 -11.15 -8.04 48.14
N SER A 359 -12.34 -7.56 48.48
CA SER A 359 -12.81 -7.42 49.87
C SER A 359 -13.63 -8.60 50.41
N ASP A 360 -13.79 -9.70 49.66
CA ASP A 360 -14.50 -10.91 50.10
C ASP A 360 -13.61 -12.17 50.12
N TRP A 361 -12.40 -12.07 50.69
CA TRP A 361 -11.57 -13.21 51.11
C TRP A 361 -11.25 -13.17 52.60
#